data_AF-A0A3D4FLU7-F1
#
_entry.id   AF-A0A3D4FLU7-F1
#
_cell.length_a   1.000
_cell.length_b   1.000
_cell.length_c   1.000
_cell.angle_alpha   90.00
_cell.angle_beta   90.00
_cell.angle_gamma   90.00
#
_symmetry.space_group_name_H-M   'P 1'
#
loop_
_entity.id
_entity.type
_entity.pdbx_description
1 polymer ?
#
loop_
_entity_poly.entity_id
_entity_poly.type
_entity_poly.pdbx_seq_one_letter_code
_entity_poly.pdbx_strand_id
1 'polypeptide(L)' 'ENFEGNIENQQFYLTPDALVLFYQPGEYTPASYGLFEIAIPYSDIKDLFSQANPISRMTT' A
#
# COMPACT_ATOMS: atom_id res chain seq x y z
N GLU A 1 4.27 -20.53 -2.25
CA GLU A 1 4.02 -19.75 -3.48
C GLU A 1 4.88 -18.49 -3.41
N ASN A 2 5.47 -18.09 -4.52
CA ASN A 2 6.50 -17.05 -4.55
C ASN A 2 5.80 -15.68 -4.67
N PHE A 3 5.99 -14.78 -3.70
CA PHE A 3 5.46 -13.42 -3.80
C PHE A 3 6.31 -12.65 -4.80
N GLU A 4 5.75 -12.36 -5.98
CA GLU A 4 6.38 -11.50 -6.97
C GLU A 4 5.91 -10.07 -6.69
N GLY A 5 6.74 -9.27 -6.00
CA GLY A 5 6.40 -7.93 -5.53
C GLY A 5 6.16 -6.86 -6.61
N ASN A 6 5.90 -7.26 -7.86
CA ASN A 6 5.56 -6.37 -8.96
C ASN A 6 4.23 -6.81 -9.58
N ILE A 7 3.13 -6.37 -8.95
CA ILE A 7 1.80 -6.45 -9.55
C ILE A 7 1.57 -5.14 -10.29
N GLU A 8 1.48 -5.23 -11.61
CA GLU A 8 1.07 -4.10 -12.44
C GLU A 8 -0.29 -3.59 -11.93
N ASN A 9 -0.39 -2.27 -11.65
CA ASN A 9 -1.58 -1.62 -11.12
C ASN A 9 -2.04 -2.12 -9.73
N GLN A 10 -1.08 -2.44 -8.85
CA GLN A 10 -1.35 -2.74 -7.44
C GLN A 10 -2.37 -1.75 -6.84
N GLN A 11 -3.46 -2.30 -6.30
CA GLN A 11 -4.52 -1.51 -5.69
C GLN A 11 -4.07 -1.00 -4.32
N PHE A 12 -4.42 0.25 -4.02
CA PHE A 12 -4.10 0.91 -2.77
C PHE A 12 -5.15 1.96 -2.38
N TYR A 13 -5.14 2.37 -1.11
CA TYR A 13 -5.81 3.58 -0.63
C TYR A 13 -4.92 4.32 0.37
N LEU A 14 -5.29 5.57 0.66
CA LEU A 14 -4.55 6.43 1.59
C LEU A 14 -5.32 6.55 2.90
N THR A 15 -4.59 6.47 4.01
CA THR A 15 -5.06 6.87 5.34
C THR A 15 -4.32 8.15 5.76
N PRO A 16 -4.69 8.78 6.89
CA PRO A 16 -3.95 9.94 7.41
C PRO A 16 -2.48 9.66 7.71
N ASP A 17 -2.09 8.40 7.94
CA ASP A 17 -0.77 7.99 8.42
C ASP A 17 -0.02 7.00 7.51
N ALA A 18 -0.69 6.36 6.55
CA ALA A 18 -0.09 5.32 5.72
C ALA A 18 -0.67 5.23 4.30
N LEU A 19 0.16 4.68 3.40
CA LEU A 19 -0.28 4.07 2.14
C LEU A 19 -0.65 2.62 2.44
N VAL A 20 -1.88 2.20 2.16
CA VAL A 20 -2.31 0.81 2.41
C VAL A 20 -2.49 0.08 1.08
N LEU A 21 -1.71 -0.97 0.89
CA LEU A 21 -1.90 -1.93 -0.19
C LEU A 21 -2.94 -2.95 0.26
N PHE A 22 -3.83 -3.36 -0.64
CA PHE A 22 -4.80 -4.41 -0.34
C PHE A 22 -4.91 -5.42 -1.47
N TYR A 23 -5.25 -6.66 -1.09
CA TYR A 23 -5.36 -7.81 -1.98
C TYR A 23 -6.73 -8.46 -1.82
N GLN A 24 -7.29 -8.96 -2.93
CA GLN A 24 -8.60 -9.61 -2.87
C GLN A 24 -8.51 -10.92 -2.09
N PRO A 25 -9.58 -11.32 -1.37
CA PRO A 25 -9.59 -12.59 -0.65
C PRO A 25 -9.31 -13.77 -1.59
N GLY A 26 -8.38 -14.65 -1.20
CA GLY A 26 -7.96 -15.80 -2.02
C GLY A 26 -6.82 -15.50 -3.00
N GLU A 27 -6.34 -14.27 -3.09
CA GLU A 27 -5.21 -13.90 -3.98
C GLU A 27 -3.86 -14.32 -3.38
N TYR A 28 -3.58 -13.93 -2.12
CA TYR A 28 -2.34 -14.27 -1.40
C TYR A 28 -2.58 -14.97 -0.05
N THR A 29 -3.80 -14.86 0.49
CA THR A 29 -4.21 -15.51 1.74
C THR A 29 -5.51 -16.27 1.51
N PRO A 30 -5.78 -17.36 2.25
CA PRO A 30 -7.07 -18.03 2.18
C PRO A 30 -8.23 -17.05 2.38
N ALA A 31 -9.30 -17.21 1.62
CA ALA A 31 -10.43 -16.26 1.63
C ALA A 31 -11.08 -16.09 3.02
N SER A 32 -10.95 -17.08 3.91
CA SER A 32 -11.44 -17.02 5.29
C SER A 32 -10.76 -15.94 6.14
N TYR A 33 -9.61 -15.41 5.72
CA TYR A 33 -8.88 -14.36 6.41
C TYR A 33 -9.38 -12.95 6.04
N GLY A 34 -10.30 -12.84 5.07
CA GLY A 34 -10.86 -11.56 4.63
C GLY A 34 -9.91 -10.77 3.74
N LEU A 35 -10.02 -9.44 3.80
CA LEU A 35 -9.20 -8.52 3.03
C LEU A 35 -7.79 -8.48 3.63
N PHE A 36 -6.78 -8.78 2.80
CA PHE A 36 -5.39 -8.74 3.23
C PHE A 36 -4.81 -7.36 2.95
N GLU A 37 -4.34 -6.69 4.00
CA GLU A 37 -3.85 -5.32 3.96
C GLU A 37 -2.40 -5.24 4.44
N ILE A 38 -1.61 -4.39 3.78
CA ILE A 38 -0.25 -4.05 4.18
C ILE A 38 -0.17 -2.53 4.30
N ALA A 39 -0.07 -2.04 5.52
CA ALA A 39 0.11 -0.61 5.80
C ALA A 39 1.60 -0.25 5.71
N ILE A 40 1.91 0.74 4.88
CA ILE A 40 3.24 1.32 4.75
C ILE A 40 3.21 2.75 5.32
N PRO A 41 3.75 2.98 6.53
CA PRO A 41 3.78 4.30 7.15
C PRO A 41 4.49 5.32 6.26
N TYR A 42 3.98 6.55 6.17
CA TYR A 42 4.63 7.59 5.36
C TYR A 42 6.05 7.92 5.83
N SER A 43 6.36 7.70 7.11
CA SER A 43 7.71 7.84 7.65
C SER A 43 8.74 6.96 6.96
N ASP A 44 8.32 5.77 6.52
CA ASP A 44 9.22 4.72 6.02
C ASP A 44 9.52 4.93 4.53
N ILE A 45 8.64 5.64 3.83
CA ILE A 45 8.74 5.95 2.40
C ILE A 45 8.88 7.46 2.12
N LYS A 46 9.15 8.26 3.16
CA LYS A 46 9.26 9.72 3.07
C LYS A 46 10.24 10.18 1.98
N ASP A 47 11.34 9.44 1.81
CA ASP A 47 12.41 9.78 0.87
C ASP A 47 11.99 9.55 -0.59
N LEU A 48 10.93 8.75 -0.83
CA LEU A 48 10.35 8.56 -2.16
C LEU A 48 9.49 9.74 -2.61
N PHE A 49 9.08 10.62 -1.68
CA PHE A 49 8.22 11.76 -1.97
C PHE A 49 8.99 13.07 -2.23
N SER A 50 10.32 13.06 -2.18
CA SER A 50 11.13 14.27 -2.02
C SER A 50 11.32 15.14 -3.27
N GLN A 51 10.71 14.82 -4.42
CA GLN A 51 10.74 15.70 -5.59
C GLN A 51 9.35 15.72 -6.28
N ALA A 52 8.50 16.66 -5.87
CA ALA A 52 7.24 17.03 -6.54
C ALA A 52 6.11 15.97 -6.59
N ASN A 53 5.80 15.30 -5.48
CA ASN A 53 4.69 14.32 -5.43
C ASN A 53 3.39 14.90 -4.80
N PRO A 54 2.18 14.62 -5.33
CA PRO A 54 0.91 15.18 -4.83
C PRO A 54 0.57 14.80 -3.39
N ILE A 55 1.11 13.68 -2.91
CA ILE A 55 0.88 13.14 -1.55
C ILE A 55 1.45 14.08 -0.47
N SER A 56 2.54 14.80 -0.78
CA SER A 56 3.14 15.76 0.16
C SER A 56 2.21 16.92 0.54
N ARG A 57 1.11 17.14 -0.20
CA ARG A 57 0.12 18.21 0.07
C ARG A 57 -0.99 17.78 1.03
N MET A 58 -1.10 16.49 1.38
CA MET A 58 -2.18 15.98 2.24
C MET A 58 -1.76 15.87 3.72
N THR A 59 -0.49 16.11 4.05
CA THR A 59 0.08 15.94 5.40
C THR A 59 0.44 17.25 6.11
N THR A 60 0.03 18.41 5.58
CA THR A 60 0.11 19.73 6.22
C THR A 60 -1.27 20.23 6.58
#